data_AF-A0A0A6PA56-F1
#
_entry.id   AF-A0A0A6PA56-F1
#
_cell.length_a   1.000
_cell.length_b   1.000
_cell.length_c   1.000
_cell.angle_alpha   90.00
_cell.angle_beta   90.00
_cell.angle_gamma   90.00
#
_symmetry.space_group_name_H-M   'P 1'
#
loop_
_entity.id
_entity.type
_entity.pdbx_description
1 polymer ?
#
loop_
_entity_poly.entity_id
_entity_poly.type
_entity_poly.pdbx_seq_one_letter_code
_entity_poly.pdbx_strand_id
1 'polypeptide(L)'
;MKALALADAIIQPEWEYRYFSYNSKWSDTEEMGSFRDGSGGEWFFLSSGQFAGYKCLSPEDGIMPDLENVKSQFPSEYRSFITEPAFSMDLATCLWYLHESKWVKNGLTVKWIIDLAEITNWTAKDYHTWAVDYYERDFDVLDIDKLFENQFNEELAMKLNPEIDINKLRVELVEIGINS
;
A
#
# COMPACT_ATOMS: atom_id res chain seq x y z
N MET A 1 2.76 0.43 6.30
CA MET A 1 2.00 1.03 5.18
C MET A 1 1.74 2.52 5.34
N LYS A 2 1.17 3.02 6.45
CA LYS A 2 0.98 4.48 6.65
C LYS A 2 2.27 5.30 6.41
N ALA A 3 3.40 4.85 6.95
CA ALA A 3 4.70 5.49 6.71
C ALA A 3 5.12 5.50 5.23
N LEU A 4 4.89 4.41 4.48
CA LEU A 4 5.17 4.33 3.04
C LEU A 4 4.31 5.34 2.26
N ALA A 5 3.00 5.37 2.55
CA ALA A 5 2.08 6.30 1.91
C ALA A 5 2.39 7.76 2.26
N LEU A 6 2.80 8.05 3.50
CA LEU A 6 3.25 9.37 3.91
C LEU A 6 4.51 9.80 3.16
N ALA A 7 5.50 8.92 3.05
CA ALA A 7 6.72 9.20 2.32
C ALA A 7 6.45 9.46 0.84
N ASP A 8 5.61 8.63 0.19
CA ASP A 8 5.22 8.84 -1.20
C ASP A 8 4.39 10.11 -1.40
N ALA A 9 3.48 10.45 -0.48
CA ALA A 9 2.72 11.70 -0.57
C ALA A 9 3.61 12.96 -0.48
N ILE A 10 4.73 12.86 0.24
CA ILE A 10 5.71 13.94 0.33
C ILE A 10 6.62 13.95 -0.91
N ILE A 11 7.17 12.81 -1.30
CA ILE A 11 8.17 12.70 -2.37
C ILE A 11 7.52 12.88 -3.75
N GLN A 12 6.35 12.30 -3.97
CA GLN A 12 5.60 12.31 -5.21
C GLN A 12 4.17 12.85 -4.95
N PRO A 13 3.98 14.18 -4.87
CA PRO A 13 2.68 14.77 -4.58
C PRO A 13 1.59 14.45 -5.63
N GLU A 14 1.97 14.11 -6.85
CA GLU A 14 1.05 13.71 -7.92
C GLU A 14 0.56 12.27 -7.69
N TRP A 15 -0.73 12.13 -7.32
CA TRP A 15 -1.33 10.86 -6.92
C TRP A 15 -1.23 9.77 -7.99
N GLU A 16 -1.32 10.14 -9.28
CA GLU A 16 -1.23 9.21 -10.40
C GLU A 16 0.13 8.50 -10.51
N TYR A 17 1.19 9.08 -9.92
CA TYR A 17 2.55 8.55 -9.97
C TYR A 17 3.03 7.93 -8.66
N ARG A 18 2.19 7.91 -7.63
CA ARG A 18 2.55 7.30 -6.34
C ARG A 18 2.50 5.78 -6.40
N TYR A 19 3.49 5.16 -5.79
CA TYR A 19 3.50 3.72 -5.61
C TYR A 19 2.61 3.37 -4.43
N PHE A 20 2.86 3.95 -3.27
CA PHE A 20 2.17 3.61 -2.03
C PHE A 20 1.09 4.65 -1.71
N SER A 21 -0.10 4.18 -1.36
CA SER A 21 -1.19 5.00 -0.87
C SER A 21 -1.91 4.32 0.28
N TYR A 22 -2.57 5.11 1.12
CA TYR A 22 -3.28 4.61 2.29
C TYR A 22 -4.49 5.48 2.59
N ASN A 23 -5.64 4.83 2.77
CA ASN A 23 -6.88 5.45 3.19
C ASN A 23 -7.33 4.81 4.51
N SER A 24 -7.11 5.53 5.61
CA SER A 24 -7.55 5.16 6.96
C SER A 24 -9.05 5.32 7.18
N LYS A 25 -9.78 5.80 6.17
CA LYS A 25 -11.21 6.08 6.19
C LYS A 25 -11.91 5.38 5.02
N TRP A 26 -11.42 4.19 4.64
CA TRP A 26 -12.04 3.39 3.57
C TRP A 26 -13.50 3.08 3.91
N SER A 27 -13.76 2.73 5.16
CA SER A 27 -15.09 2.74 5.76
C SER A 27 -15.01 3.08 7.25
N ASP A 28 -16.15 3.06 7.95
CA ASP A 28 -16.20 3.27 9.42
C ASP A 28 -15.38 2.24 10.20
N THR A 29 -15.09 1.09 9.61
CA THR A 29 -14.39 -0.04 10.26
C THR A 29 -13.17 -0.52 9.49
N GLU A 30 -12.90 0.02 8.30
CA GLU A 30 -11.90 -0.51 7.39
C GLU A 30 -10.88 0.55 6.98
N GLU A 31 -9.63 0.10 6.89
CA GLU A 31 -8.52 0.87 6.34
C GLU A 31 -7.96 0.13 5.13
N MET A 32 -7.59 0.88 4.08
CA MET A 32 -7.11 0.33 2.82
C MET A 32 -5.72 0.87 2.49
N GLY A 33 -4.77 -0.03 2.23
CA GLY A 33 -3.48 0.30 1.64
C GLY A 33 -3.45 -0.17 0.18
N SER A 34 -2.84 0.60 -0.70
CA SER A 34 -2.70 0.23 -2.10
C SER A 34 -1.30 0.47 -2.64
N PHE A 35 -0.98 -0.27 -3.70
CA PHE A 35 0.22 -0.12 -4.49
C PHE A 35 -0.10 -0.06 -5.97
N ARG A 36 0.65 0.76 -6.72
CA ARG A 36 0.62 0.81 -8.19
C ARG A 36 2.03 1.00 -8.73
N ASP A 37 2.48 0.14 -9.63
CA ASP A 37 3.85 0.22 -10.18
C ASP A 37 3.99 1.08 -11.43
N GLY A 38 2.92 1.78 -11.83
CA GLY A 38 2.87 2.57 -13.08
C GLY A 38 2.93 1.75 -14.38
N SER A 39 3.05 0.42 -14.31
CA SER A 39 3.15 -0.52 -15.43
C SER A 39 1.99 -1.50 -15.51
N GLY A 40 0.99 -1.34 -14.63
CA GLY A 40 -0.24 -2.16 -14.57
C GLY A 40 -0.24 -3.17 -13.44
N GLY A 41 0.87 -3.32 -12.72
CA GLY A 41 0.92 -4.03 -11.45
C GLY A 41 0.31 -3.21 -10.33
N GLU A 42 -0.52 -3.86 -9.53
CA GLU A 42 -1.20 -3.23 -8.41
C GLU A 42 -1.51 -4.23 -7.31
N TRP A 43 -1.63 -3.74 -6.09
CA TRP A 43 -2.26 -4.52 -5.04
C TRP A 43 -3.07 -3.67 -4.09
N PHE A 44 -4.04 -4.31 -3.45
CA PHE A 44 -4.88 -3.74 -2.41
C PHE A 44 -4.79 -4.60 -1.17
N PHE A 45 -4.57 -3.96 -0.03
CA PHE A 45 -4.65 -4.53 1.30
C PHE A 45 -5.81 -3.86 2.02
N LEU A 46 -6.76 -4.65 2.53
CA LEU A 46 -7.88 -4.15 3.32
C LEU A 46 -7.79 -4.75 4.73
N SER A 47 -7.78 -3.91 5.76
CA SER A 47 -7.85 -4.35 7.16
C SER A 47 -9.13 -3.91 7.83
N SER A 48 -9.71 -4.80 8.65
CA SER A 48 -10.89 -4.58 9.48
C SER A 48 -10.71 -5.27 10.83
N GLY A 49 -10.27 -4.53 11.86
CA GLY A 49 -9.94 -5.11 13.17
C GLY A 49 -8.89 -6.23 13.06
N GLN A 50 -9.28 -7.47 13.38
CA GLN A 50 -8.39 -8.64 13.29
C GLN A 50 -8.32 -9.27 11.88
N PHE A 51 -9.15 -8.81 10.95
CA PHE A 51 -9.24 -9.34 9.60
C PHE A 51 -8.37 -8.51 8.66
N ALA A 52 -7.66 -9.18 7.75
CA ALA A 52 -6.94 -8.52 6.66
C ALA A 52 -7.05 -9.35 5.38
N GLY A 53 -7.40 -8.70 4.27
CA GLY A 53 -7.46 -9.26 2.93
C GLY A 53 -6.42 -8.58 2.03
N TYR A 54 -5.86 -9.34 1.10
CA TYR A 54 -4.87 -8.86 0.14
C TYR A 54 -5.17 -9.40 -1.26
N LYS A 55 -5.26 -8.50 -2.24
CA LYS A 55 -5.37 -8.82 -3.66
C LYS A 55 -4.18 -8.24 -4.39
N CYS A 56 -3.56 -9.03 -5.24
CA CYS A 56 -2.48 -8.60 -6.11
C CYS A 56 -2.81 -8.88 -7.57
N LEU A 57 -2.45 -7.96 -8.45
CA LEU A 57 -2.33 -8.12 -9.89
C LEU A 57 -0.87 -7.85 -10.28
N SER A 58 -0.22 -8.84 -10.86
CA SER A 58 1.10 -8.76 -11.49
C SER A 58 0.95 -9.24 -12.94
N PRO A 59 0.93 -8.32 -13.94
CA PRO A 59 0.70 -8.68 -15.34
C PRO A 59 1.63 -9.77 -15.86
N GLU A 60 2.90 -9.74 -15.46
CA GLU A 60 3.95 -10.66 -15.87
C GLU A 60 3.79 -12.05 -15.23
N ASP A 61 3.24 -12.13 -14.01
CA ASP A 61 2.93 -13.40 -13.35
C ASP A 61 1.59 -14.00 -13.83
N GLY A 62 0.70 -13.16 -14.35
CA GLY A 62 -0.59 -13.55 -14.93
C GLY A 62 -1.74 -13.62 -13.92
N ILE A 63 -2.93 -13.94 -14.41
CA ILE A 63 -4.16 -14.03 -13.60
C ILE A 63 -4.30 -15.44 -13.02
N MET A 64 -4.75 -15.55 -11.76
CA MET A 64 -4.94 -16.82 -11.08
C MET A 64 -6.00 -17.69 -11.78
N PRO A 65 -5.79 -19.01 -11.87
CA PRO A 65 -6.85 -19.92 -12.28
C PRO A 65 -7.92 -20.03 -11.18
N ASP A 66 -9.13 -20.43 -11.56
CA ASP A 66 -10.22 -20.82 -10.65
C ASP A 66 -10.61 -19.77 -9.59
N LEU A 67 -10.54 -18.49 -9.93
CA LEU A 67 -10.87 -17.35 -9.06
C LEU A 67 -12.19 -17.53 -8.30
N GLU A 68 -13.26 -17.95 -8.97
CA GLU A 68 -14.57 -18.11 -8.34
C GLU A 68 -14.59 -19.22 -7.28
N ASN A 69 -13.84 -20.30 -7.49
CA ASN A 69 -13.66 -21.34 -6.47
C ASN A 69 -12.87 -20.80 -5.29
N VAL A 70 -11.81 -20.03 -5.52
CA VAL A 70 -11.04 -19.37 -4.45
C VAL A 70 -11.94 -18.42 -3.64
N LYS A 71 -12.70 -17.55 -4.29
CA LYS A 71 -13.65 -16.63 -3.64
C LYS A 71 -14.70 -17.37 -2.80
N SER A 72 -15.16 -18.54 -3.26
CA SER A 72 -16.13 -19.35 -2.50
C SER A 72 -15.59 -19.94 -1.20
N GLN A 73 -14.27 -20.02 -1.05
CA GLN A 73 -13.60 -20.53 0.15
C GLN A 73 -13.29 -19.44 1.18
N PHE A 74 -13.44 -18.15 0.82
CA PHE A 74 -13.25 -17.07 1.77
C PHE A 74 -14.33 -17.10 2.86
N PRO A 75 -13.96 -16.95 4.15
CA PRO A 75 -14.92 -16.78 5.23
C PRO A 75 -15.84 -15.58 4.99
N SER A 76 -17.07 -15.64 5.52
CA SER A 76 -18.10 -14.62 5.32
C SER A 76 -17.70 -13.21 5.78
N GLU A 77 -16.77 -13.13 6.73
CA GLU A 77 -16.18 -11.93 7.30
C GLU A 77 -15.40 -11.13 6.26
N TYR A 78 -14.92 -11.76 5.19
CA TYR A 78 -14.22 -11.12 4.07
C TYR A 78 -15.15 -10.68 2.94
N ARG A 79 -16.47 -10.67 3.16
CA ARG A 79 -17.41 -10.30 2.11
C ARG A 79 -17.17 -8.89 1.58
N SER A 80 -16.89 -7.91 2.45
CA SER A 80 -16.57 -6.54 2.03
C SER A 80 -15.35 -6.53 1.11
N PHE A 81 -14.27 -7.19 1.53
CA PHE A 81 -13.06 -7.36 0.72
C PHE A 81 -13.34 -8.00 -0.65
N ILE A 82 -13.97 -9.17 -0.69
CA ILE A 82 -14.19 -9.96 -1.92
C ILE A 82 -15.15 -9.30 -2.91
N THR A 83 -16.04 -8.43 -2.43
CA THR A 83 -17.05 -7.76 -3.27
C THR A 83 -16.75 -6.30 -3.55
N GLU A 84 -15.62 -5.78 -3.07
CA GLU A 84 -15.20 -4.40 -3.27
C GLU A 84 -14.94 -4.10 -4.75
N PRO A 85 -15.75 -3.24 -5.40
CA PRO A 85 -15.57 -2.91 -6.81
C PRO A 85 -14.23 -2.26 -7.13
N ALA A 86 -13.65 -1.49 -6.19
CA ALA A 86 -12.37 -0.82 -6.40
C ALA A 86 -11.19 -1.80 -6.62
N PHE A 87 -11.32 -3.07 -6.20
CA PHE A 87 -10.20 -4.00 -6.18
C PHE A 87 -10.06 -4.84 -7.45
N SER A 88 -11.01 -4.75 -8.41
CA SER A 88 -10.96 -5.50 -9.69
C SER A 88 -10.57 -6.97 -9.49
N MET A 89 -11.35 -7.67 -8.67
CA MET A 89 -11.05 -9.04 -8.20
C MET A 89 -10.87 -10.04 -9.35
N ASP A 90 -11.50 -9.79 -10.49
CA ASP A 90 -11.41 -10.58 -11.72
C ASP A 90 -10.02 -10.62 -12.35
N LEU A 91 -9.15 -9.66 -11.99
CA LEU A 91 -7.77 -9.58 -12.47
C LEU A 91 -6.74 -10.12 -11.46
N ALA A 92 -7.17 -10.77 -10.39
CA ALA A 92 -6.24 -11.18 -9.33
C ALA A 92 -5.23 -12.23 -9.80
N THR A 93 -3.94 -11.94 -9.64
CA THR A 93 -2.82 -12.91 -9.67
C THR A 93 -2.80 -13.77 -8.40
N CYS A 94 -3.09 -13.15 -7.25
CA CYS A 94 -3.23 -13.86 -5.99
C CYS A 94 -4.21 -13.16 -5.03
N LEU A 95 -4.81 -13.96 -4.14
CA LEU A 95 -5.75 -13.52 -3.11
C LEU A 95 -5.37 -14.16 -1.77
N TRP A 96 -5.04 -13.35 -0.78
CA TRP A 96 -4.69 -13.82 0.56
C TRP A 96 -5.68 -13.28 1.59
N TYR A 97 -5.85 -14.02 2.68
CA TYR A 97 -6.55 -13.54 3.86
C TYR A 97 -5.88 -14.01 5.15
N LEU A 98 -6.00 -13.21 6.21
CA LEU A 98 -5.37 -13.46 7.49
C LEU A 98 -6.24 -14.32 8.41
N HIS A 99 -5.88 -15.56 8.67
CA HIS A 99 -6.59 -16.45 9.59
C HIS A 99 -5.66 -16.89 10.72
N GLU A 100 -6.08 -16.69 11.98
CA GLU A 100 -5.28 -17.05 13.16
C GLU A 100 -3.84 -16.49 13.10
N SER A 101 -3.71 -15.22 12.72
CA SER A 101 -2.42 -14.52 12.56
C SER A 101 -1.49 -15.13 11.50
N LYS A 102 -2.04 -15.92 10.56
CA LYS A 102 -1.30 -16.50 9.42
C LYS A 102 -1.99 -16.18 8.11
N TRP A 103 -1.20 -15.89 7.09
CA TRP A 103 -1.72 -15.68 5.75
C TRP A 103 -2.11 -17.02 5.12
N VAL A 104 -3.40 -17.17 4.80
CA VAL A 104 -3.87 -18.17 3.84
C VAL A 104 -3.67 -17.59 2.46
N LYS A 105 -2.76 -18.18 1.69
CA LYS A 105 -2.33 -17.67 0.38
C LYS A 105 -2.92 -18.52 -0.74
N ASN A 106 -3.70 -17.90 -1.62
CA ASN A 106 -4.22 -18.54 -2.84
C ASN A 106 -3.69 -17.83 -4.08
N GLY A 107 -3.53 -18.55 -5.18
CA GLY A 107 -3.11 -18.01 -6.47
C GLY A 107 -1.69 -18.31 -6.87
N LEU A 108 -1.21 -17.54 -7.83
CA LEU A 108 0.14 -17.65 -8.37
C LEU A 108 1.14 -16.98 -7.42
N THR A 109 2.39 -17.41 -7.49
CA THR A 109 3.50 -16.70 -6.85
C THR A 109 3.77 -15.40 -7.60
N VAL A 110 3.82 -14.29 -6.88
CA VAL A 110 4.17 -12.96 -7.40
C VAL A 110 5.69 -12.81 -7.38
N LYS A 111 6.28 -12.35 -8.48
CA LYS A 111 7.74 -12.21 -8.65
C LYS A 111 8.17 -10.88 -9.27
N TRP A 112 7.28 -10.24 -10.02
CA TRP A 112 7.64 -9.08 -10.85
C TRP A 112 7.25 -7.74 -10.25
N ILE A 113 6.52 -7.73 -9.13
CA ILE A 113 6.18 -6.52 -8.39
C ILE A 113 6.52 -6.67 -6.91
N ILE A 114 6.64 -5.53 -6.23
CA ILE A 114 6.89 -5.45 -4.78
C ILE A 114 5.59 -5.87 -4.07
N ASP A 115 5.55 -7.09 -3.55
CA ASP A 115 4.34 -7.66 -2.94
C ASP A 115 4.20 -7.32 -1.44
N LEU A 116 3.08 -7.73 -0.84
CA LEU A 116 2.84 -7.51 0.60
C LEU A 116 3.88 -8.19 1.48
N ALA A 117 4.35 -9.38 1.12
CA ALA A 117 5.35 -10.08 1.93
C ALA A 117 6.67 -9.32 1.92
N GLU A 118 7.06 -8.72 0.80
CA GLU A 118 8.24 -7.87 0.70
C GLU A 118 8.10 -6.61 1.56
N ILE A 119 7.05 -5.80 1.35
CA ILE A 119 6.91 -4.52 2.07
C ILE A 119 6.71 -4.67 3.58
N THR A 120 6.24 -5.83 4.06
CA THR A 120 6.14 -6.09 5.51
C THR A 120 7.49 -6.24 6.19
N ASN A 121 8.55 -6.51 5.42
CA ASN A 121 9.93 -6.59 5.92
C ASN A 121 10.74 -5.32 5.69
N TRP A 122 10.18 -4.34 4.96
CA TRP A 122 10.88 -3.10 4.67
C TRP A 122 11.07 -2.23 5.91
N THR A 123 12.31 -1.81 6.11
CA THR A 123 12.70 -0.71 6.99
C THR A 123 12.67 0.62 6.24
N ALA A 124 12.84 1.72 6.95
CA ALA A 124 13.04 3.04 6.35
C ALA A 124 14.23 3.08 5.38
N LYS A 125 15.29 2.31 5.66
CA LYS A 125 16.45 2.17 4.77
C LYS A 125 16.11 1.43 3.48
N ASP A 126 15.26 0.41 3.53
CA ASP A 126 14.84 -0.33 2.34
C ASP A 126 14.00 0.56 1.43
N TYR A 127 13.03 1.29 2.00
CA TYR A 127 12.27 2.29 1.27
C TYR A 127 13.17 3.40 0.71
N HIS A 128 14.11 3.93 1.51
CA HIS A 128 15.06 4.95 1.07
C HIS A 128 15.88 4.48 -0.15
N THR A 129 16.44 3.27 -0.08
CA THR A 129 17.23 2.70 -1.18
C THR A 129 16.40 2.60 -2.45
N TRP A 130 15.17 2.08 -2.35
CA TRP A 130 14.24 1.98 -3.47
C TRP A 130 13.84 3.36 -4.03
N ALA A 131 13.49 4.30 -3.15
CA ALA A 131 13.01 5.63 -3.53
C ALA A 131 14.10 6.47 -4.20
N VAL A 132 15.36 6.39 -3.75
CA VAL A 132 16.48 7.09 -4.38
C VAL A 132 16.72 6.59 -5.81
N ASP A 133 16.67 5.27 -6.00
CA ASP A 133 16.83 4.66 -7.32
C ASP A 133 15.65 5.00 -8.24
N TYR A 134 14.42 4.86 -7.75
CA TYR A 134 13.22 5.05 -8.55
C TYR A 134 12.94 6.51 -8.90
N TYR A 135 12.99 7.41 -7.92
CA TYR A 135 12.70 8.83 -8.14
C TYR A 135 13.92 9.62 -8.63
N GLU A 136 15.09 8.97 -8.77
CA GLU A 136 16.37 9.60 -9.14
C GLU A 136 16.68 10.86 -8.33
N ARG A 137 16.37 10.81 -7.02
CA ARG A 137 16.47 11.94 -6.09
C ARG A 137 17.19 11.52 -4.81
N ASP A 138 18.05 12.40 -4.30
CA ASP A 138 18.72 12.18 -3.03
C ASP A 138 17.82 12.61 -1.85
N PHE A 139 17.68 11.71 -0.88
CA PHE A 139 17.01 11.97 0.39
C PHE A 139 17.97 11.65 1.54
N ASP A 140 17.87 12.38 2.64
CA ASP A 140 18.57 12.01 3.88
C ASP A 140 17.82 10.83 4.52
N VAL A 141 18.50 9.69 4.69
CA VAL A 141 17.90 8.49 5.30
C VAL A 141 17.37 8.78 6.71
N LEU A 142 17.99 9.71 7.46
CA LEU A 142 17.53 10.09 8.79
C LEU A 142 16.18 10.82 8.76
N ASP A 143 15.83 11.45 7.65
CA ASP A 143 14.52 12.08 7.48
C ASP A 143 13.45 11.05 7.10
N ILE A 144 13.82 10.05 6.30
CA ILE A 144 12.94 8.90 6.01
C ILE A 144 12.69 8.08 7.29
N ASP A 145 13.72 7.83 8.10
CA ASP A 145 13.60 7.14 9.40
C ASP A 145 12.56 7.81 10.29
N LYS A 146 12.57 9.15 10.39
CA LYS A 146 11.57 9.92 11.17
C LYS A 146 10.14 9.67 10.70
N LEU A 147 9.90 9.50 9.39
CA LEU A 147 8.57 9.18 8.87
C LEU A 147 8.11 7.79 9.33
N PHE A 148 9.02 6.81 9.34
CA PHE A 148 8.72 5.44 9.79
C PHE A 148 8.55 5.35 11.32
N GLU A 149 9.18 6.25 12.08
CA GLU A 149 9.02 6.37 13.53
C GLU A 149 7.80 7.21 13.96
N ASN A 150 6.97 7.65 13.02
CA ASN A 150 5.82 8.54 13.26
C ASN A 150 6.20 9.90 13.88
N GLN A 151 7.37 10.44 13.54
CA GLN A 151 7.87 11.75 13.99
C GLN A 151 7.68 12.84 12.93
N PHE A 152 6.55 12.78 12.22
CA PHE A 152 6.23 13.72 11.14
C PHE A 152 6.01 15.15 11.64
N ASN A 153 6.48 16.13 10.84
CA ASN A 153 6.07 17.52 10.92
C ASN A 153 6.24 18.20 9.54
N GLU A 154 5.70 19.41 9.39
CA GLU A 154 5.73 20.14 8.11
C GLU A 154 7.14 20.56 7.69
N GLU A 155 8.04 20.85 8.63
CA GLU A 155 9.44 21.18 8.33
C GLU A 155 10.15 19.99 7.69
N LEU A 156 9.88 18.76 8.16
CA LEU A 156 10.39 17.54 7.58
C LEU A 156 9.87 17.33 6.15
N ALA A 157 8.59 17.60 5.91
CA ALA A 157 7.99 17.53 4.58
C ALA A 157 8.68 18.49 3.61
N MET A 158 8.85 19.76 4.01
CA MET A 158 9.54 20.78 3.20
C MET A 158 11.02 20.46 2.99
N LYS A 159 11.67 19.74 3.93
CA LYS A 159 13.05 19.28 3.77
C LYS A 159 13.16 18.17 2.71
N LEU A 160 12.23 17.21 2.72
CA LEU A 160 12.20 16.09 1.75
C LEU A 160 11.73 16.53 0.36
N ASN A 161 10.80 17.49 0.30
CA ASN A 161 10.29 18.06 -0.93
C ASN A 161 10.08 19.58 -0.77
N PRO A 162 11.05 20.41 -1.17
CA PRO A 162 10.95 21.87 -1.06
C PRO A 162 9.80 22.52 -1.85
N GLU A 163 9.24 21.82 -2.84
CA GLU A 163 8.16 22.32 -3.69
C GLU A 163 6.76 21.88 -3.21
N ILE A 164 6.70 21.16 -2.09
CA ILE A 164 5.44 20.58 -1.60
C ILE A 164 4.41 21.65 -1.22
N ASP A 165 3.17 21.45 -1.67
CA ASP A 165 2.03 22.22 -1.19
C ASP A 165 1.54 21.64 0.15
N ILE A 166 1.97 22.26 1.24
CA ILE A 166 1.61 21.85 2.60
C ILE A 166 0.09 21.83 2.82
N ASN A 167 -0.68 22.71 2.17
CA ASN A 167 -2.13 22.72 2.35
C ASN A 167 -2.78 21.49 1.71
N LYS A 168 -2.27 21.05 0.55
CA LYS A 168 -2.70 19.78 -0.06
C LYS A 168 -2.27 18.60 0.80
N LEU A 169 -1.01 18.58 1.24
CA LEU A 169 -0.50 17.51 2.11
C LEU A 169 -1.37 17.35 3.36
N ARG A 170 -1.77 18.44 4.04
CA ARG A 170 -2.66 18.37 5.22
C ARG A 170 -3.98 17.65 4.97
N VAL A 171 -4.56 17.80 3.78
CA VAL A 171 -5.79 17.07 3.41
C VAL A 171 -5.49 15.57 3.31
N GLU A 172 -4.34 15.21 2.74
CA GLU A 172 -3.92 13.82 2.60
C GLU A 172 -3.51 13.18 3.93
N LEU A 173 -2.89 13.92 4.85
CA LEU A 173 -2.55 13.41 6.20
C LEU A 173 -3.81 12.91 6.92
N VAL A 174 -4.94 13.60 6.74
CA VAL A 174 -6.24 13.21 7.30
C VAL A 174 -6.77 11.93 6.66
N GLU A 175 -6.52 11.69 5.38
CA GLU A 175 -6.87 10.44 4.69
C GLU A 175 -5.95 9.28 5.10
N ILE A 176 -4.63 9.50 5.12
CA ILE A 176 -3.63 8.50 5.53
C ILE A 176 -3.77 8.13 7.01
N GLY A 177 -4.31 9.04 7.83
CA GLY A 177 -4.46 8.87 9.27
C GLY A 177 -3.18 9.21 10.04
N ILE A 178 -2.45 10.22 9.56
CA ILE A 178 -1.29 10.82 10.24
C ILE A 178 -1.79 12.03 11.02
N ASN A 179 -1.53 12.03 12.33
CA ASN A 179 -1.76 13.21 13.16
C ASN A 179 -0.52 14.09 13.10
N SER A 180 -0.70 15.34 12.68
CA SER A 180 0.33 16.39 12.62
C SER A 180 0.02 17.51 13.61
#